data_AF-A0A2S1SH71-F1
#
_entry.id   AF-A0A2S1SH71-F1
#
_cell.length_a   1.000
_cell.length_b   1.000
_cell.length_c   1.000
_cell.angle_alpha   90.00
_cell.angle_beta   90.00
_cell.angle_gamma   90.00
#
_symmetry.space_group_name_H-M   'P 1'
#
loop_
_entity.id
_entity.type
_entity.pdbx_description
1 polymer ?
#
loop_
_entity_poly.entity_id
_entity_poly.type
_entity_poly.pdbx_seq_one_letter_code
_entity_poly.pdbx_strand_id
1 'polypeptide(L)'
;MENHETYLAEWFEDRMTDAELQQIISKEEFLYYQKIKNVLSGYHLETPGVETHFQSIKEKLQAVPENKTRVIPLWKYLSAAASVLILIAIGFYAFDDNTVATGFGQQQSVTLADHSTVRIAAKSSLSYSNLFQYSRNLCLKGEAYFEVAKGSKFTVNTSLGKVVVLGTKFNVIASGSYFEVHCDEGMVSVTSGSGTVVLKPGRSVSFYKDKFTEWNQETKSVTDESSFFKTPAEVVFGKIKNQYGIKINYPESVKNIGFTGAISHTDLNKAMQSICLPLGLKYKASRPDTIEVTNE
;
A
#
# COMPACT_ATOMS: atom_id res chain seq x y z
N MET A 1 91.77 18.28 1.43
CA MET A 1 91.91 16.87 1.00
C MET A 1 90.68 16.56 0.18
N GLU A 2 90.64 17.04 -1.06
CA GLU A 2 89.42 17.12 -1.86
C GLU A 2 89.85 17.19 -3.32
N ASN A 3 89.92 16.03 -3.98
CA ASN A 3 90.10 15.77 -5.43
C ASN A 3 90.84 14.45 -5.73
N HIS A 4 91.35 13.74 -4.71
CA HIS A 4 92.14 12.51 -4.91
C HIS A 4 91.38 11.38 -5.65
N GLU A 5 90.07 11.27 -5.47
CA GLU A 5 89.28 10.20 -6.11
C GLU A 5 88.91 10.51 -7.57
N THR A 6 88.73 11.78 -7.94
CA THR A 6 88.26 12.18 -9.26
C THR A 6 89.30 11.96 -10.36
N TYR A 7 90.55 12.41 -10.15
CA TYR A 7 91.60 12.27 -11.16
C TYR A 7 92.06 10.81 -11.31
N LEU A 8 92.01 10.01 -10.24
CA LEU A 8 92.31 8.57 -10.33
C LEU A 8 91.22 7.85 -11.13
N ALA A 9 89.94 8.11 -10.88
CA ALA A 9 88.85 7.52 -11.66
C ALA A 9 88.94 7.90 -13.14
N GLU A 10 89.23 9.17 -13.46
CA GLU A 10 89.45 9.62 -14.84
C GLU A 10 90.64 8.92 -15.51
N TRP A 11 91.74 8.68 -14.79
CA TRP A 11 92.88 7.93 -15.29
C TRP A 11 92.62 6.42 -15.44
N PHE A 12 91.80 5.82 -14.57
CA PHE A 12 91.37 4.42 -14.70
C PHE A 12 90.43 4.20 -15.89
N GLU A 13 89.65 5.21 -16.27
CA GLU A 13 88.76 5.20 -17.44
C GLU A 13 89.43 5.70 -18.74
N ASP A 14 90.77 5.82 -18.76
CA ASP A 14 91.59 6.29 -19.89
C ASP A 14 91.24 7.71 -20.40
N ARG A 15 90.64 8.55 -19.54
CA ARG A 15 90.33 9.98 -19.83
C ARG A 15 91.46 10.94 -19.46
N MET A 16 92.50 10.47 -18.78
CA MET A 16 93.70 11.22 -18.39
C MET A 16 94.95 10.39 -18.72
N THR A 17 96.04 11.04 -19.15
CA THR A 17 97.28 10.36 -19.55
C THR A 17 98.27 10.15 -18.39
N ASP A 18 99.16 9.17 -18.53
CA ASP A 18 100.20 8.86 -17.53
C ASP A 18 101.11 10.07 -17.20
N ALA A 19 101.41 10.88 -18.21
CA ALA A 19 102.25 12.07 -18.06
C ALA A 19 101.56 13.18 -17.24
N GLU A 20 100.24 13.30 -17.38
CA GLU A 20 99.42 14.25 -16.60
C GLU A 20 99.30 13.78 -15.15
N LEU A 21 99.08 12.48 -14.93
CA LEU A 21 98.99 11.92 -13.58
C LEU A 21 100.30 12.07 -12.80
N GLN A 22 101.45 11.86 -13.45
CA GLN A 22 102.78 12.02 -12.82
C GLN A 22 103.10 13.46 -12.36
N GLN A 23 102.39 14.47 -12.87
CA GLN A 23 102.52 15.85 -12.37
C GLN A 23 101.73 16.09 -11.09
N ILE A 24 100.71 15.27 -10.83
CA ILE A 24 99.75 15.44 -9.73
C ILE A 24 100.15 14.60 -8.51
N ILE A 25 100.65 13.38 -8.73
CA ILE A 25 101.03 12.45 -7.66
C ILE A 25 102.53 12.19 -7.61
N SER A 26 103.03 11.73 -6.48
CA SER A 26 104.44 11.36 -6.35
C SER A 26 104.79 10.16 -7.25
N LYS A 27 106.07 10.04 -7.62
CA LYS A 27 106.56 8.93 -8.45
C LYS A 27 106.29 7.56 -7.82
N GLU A 28 106.35 7.47 -6.49
CA GLU A 28 106.09 6.24 -5.75
C GLU A 28 104.60 5.85 -5.78
N GLU A 29 103.69 6.83 -5.63
CA GLU A 29 102.25 6.63 -5.75
C GLU A 29 101.84 6.25 -7.17
N PHE A 30 102.44 6.87 -8.20
CA PHE A 30 102.18 6.51 -9.59
C PHE A 30 102.53 5.04 -9.86
N LEU A 31 103.69 4.58 -9.40
CA LEU A 31 104.11 3.18 -9.51
C LEU A 31 103.15 2.23 -8.78
N TYR A 32 102.58 2.65 -7.65
CA TYR A 32 101.60 1.88 -6.91
C TYR A 32 100.27 1.76 -7.68
N TYR A 33 99.73 2.87 -8.18
CA TYR A 33 98.50 2.87 -8.97
C TYR A 33 98.66 2.18 -10.33
N GLN A 34 99.83 2.28 -10.95
CA GLN A 34 100.16 1.53 -12.17
C GLN A 34 100.14 0.02 -11.93
N LYS A 35 100.65 -0.45 -10.78
CA LYS A 35 100.51 -1.86 -10.40
C LYS A 35 99.04 -2.26 -10.25
N ILE A 36 98.21 -1.43 -9.61
CA ILE A 36 96.78 -1.71 -9.46
C ILE A 36 96.07 -1.75 -10.82
N LYS A 37 96.31 -0.78 -11.71
CA LYS A 37 95.72 -0.73 -13.06
C LYS A 37 96.09 -1.95 -13.89
N ASN A 38 97.35 -2.41 -13.82
CA ASN A 38 97.79 -3.63 -14.49
C ASN A 38 97.16 -4.90 -13.92
N VAL A 39 96.96 -4.98 -12.60
CA VAL A 39 96.29 -6.13 -11.96
C VAL A 39 94.80 -6.15 -12.32
N LEU A 40 94.14 -5.00 -12.32
CA LEU A 40 92.70 -4.89 -12.61
C LEU A 40 92.38 -5.09 -14.10
N SER A 41 93.26 -4.67 -15.02
CA SER A 41 93.05 -4.89 -16.46
C SER A 41 93.11 -6.37 -16.87
N GLY A 42 93.66 -7.25 -16.01
CA GLY A 42 93.58 -8.70 -16.17
C GLY A 42 92.37 -9.37 -15.50
N TYR A 43 91.57 -8.62 -14.74
CA TYR A 43 90.41 -9.14 -14.01
C TYR A 43 89.12 -8.79 -14.75
N HIS A 44 88.47 -9.82 -15.32
CA HIS A 44 87.10 -9.70 -15.80
C HIS A 44 86.15 -10.09 -14.66
N LEU A 45 85.41 -9.11 -14.13
CA LEU A 45 84.33 -9.38 -13.18
C LEU A 45 83.16 -10.00 -13.95
N GLU A 46 82.97 -11.31 -13.84
CA GLU A 46 81.70 -11.94 -14.24
C GLU A 46 80.60 -11.38 -13.34
N THR A 47 79.76 -10.49 -13.88
CA THR A 47 78.57 -10.06 -13.16
C THR A 47 77.62 -11.26 -13.08
N PRO A 48 77.22 -11.72 -11.88
CA PRO A 48 76.26 -12.81 -11.77
C PRO A 48 75.00 -12.38 -12.51
N GLY A 49 74.58 -13.18 -13.49
CA GLY A 49 73.57 -12.82 -14.48
C GLY A 49 72.26 -12.34 -13.86
N VAL A 50 72.19 -11.03 -13.62
CA VAL A 50 71.01 -10.35 -13.05
C VAL A 50 69.81 -10.62 -13.94
N GLU A 51 70.04 -10.67 -15.27
CA GLU A 51 69.03 -11.01 -16.27
C GLU A 51 68.52 -12.44 -16.10
N THR A 52 69.40 -13.42 -15.90
CA THR A 52 69.01 -14.83 -15.70
C THR A 52 68.19 -15.02 -14.42
N HIS A 53 68.59 -14.35 -13.34
CA HIS A 53 67.82 -14.37 -12.09
C HIS A 53 66.47 -13.67 -12.24
N PHE A 54 66.42 -12.52 -12.92
CA PHE A 54 65.20 -11.79 -13.18
C PHE A 54 64.20 -12.60 -14.03
N GLN A 55 64.68 -13.27 -15.09
CA GLN A 55 63.84 -14.15 -15.89
C GLN A 55 63.32 -15.34 -15.10
N SER A 56 64.14 -15.97 -14.25
CA SER A 56 63.69 -17.09 -13.42
C SER A 56 62.60 -16.70 -12.40
N ILE A 57 62.64 -15.47 -11.88
CA ILE A 57 61.60 -14.93 -10.99
C ILE A 57 60.34 -14.63 -11.79
N LYS A 58 60.47 -14.03 -12.98
CA LYS A 58 59.34 -13.72 -13.87
C LYS A 58 58.61 -14.99 -14.32
N GLU A 59 59.34 -16.03 -14.70
CA GLU A 59 58.77 -17.33 -15.05
C GLU A 59 58.05 -17.97 -13.87
N LYS A 60 58.63 -17.92 -12.66
CA LYS A 60 57.97 -18.44 -11.45
C LYS A 60 56.69 -17.68 -11.12
N LEU A 61 56.65 -16.36 -11.30
CA LEU A 61 55.45 -15.55 -11.08
C LEU A 61 54.37 -15.82 -12.14
N GLN A 62 54.75 -16.11 -13.39
CA GLN A 62 53.82 -16.47 -14.47
C GLN A 62 53.34 -17.92 -14.39
N ALA A 63 54.14 -18.82 -13.81
CA ALA A 63 53.82 -20.23 -13.65
C ALA A 63 52.94 -20.53 -12.41
N VAL A 64 52.67 -19.54 -11.55
CA VAL A 64 51.61 -19.67 -10.55
C VAL A 64 50.28 -19.51 -11.29
N PRO A 65 49.46 -20.56 -11.44
CA PRO A 65 48.16 -20.41 -12.06
C PRO A 65 47.37 -19.38 -11.24
N GLU A 66 46.87 -18.32 -11.89
CA GLU A 66 45.85 -17.44 -11.33
C GLU A 66 44.60 -18.30 -11.05
N ASN A 67 44.56 -18.99 -9.92
CA ASN A 67 43.37 -19.68 -9.47
C ASN A 67 42.41 -18.60 -8.96
N LYS A 68 41.73 -17.94 -9.91
CA LYS A 68 40.65 -16.99 -9.63
C LYS A 68 39.53 -17.80 -9.00
N THR A 69 39.56 -17.93 -7.68
CA THR A 69 38.45 -18.49 -6.92
C THR A 69 37.21 -17.67 -7.30
N ARG A 70 36.23 -18.32 -7.94
CA ARG A 70 34.96 -17.70 -8.31
C ARG A 70 34.22 -17.34 -7.03
N VAL A 71 34.47 -16.14 -6.52
CA VAL A 71 33.72 -15.59 -5.40
C VAL A 71 32.35 -15.21 -5.93
N ILE A 72 31.34 -16.04 -5.63
CA ILE A 72 29.95 -15.68 -5.91
C ILE A 72 29.60 -14.57 -4.93
N PRO A 73 29.26 -13.36 -5.40
CA PRO A 73 28.91 -12.26 -4.52
C PRO A 73 27.54 -12.52 -3.87
N LEU A 74 27.51 -13.23 -2.72
CA LEU A 74 26.26 -13.56 -2.00
C LEU A 74 25.39 -12.33 -1.73
N TRP A 75 25.98 -11.15 -1.50
CA TRP A 75 25.26 -9.88 -1.34
C TRP A 75 24.35 -9.52 -2.52
N LYS A 76 24.69 -9.88 -3.78
CA LYS A 76 23.81 -9.64 -4.94
C LYS A 76 22.55 -10.50 -4.92
N TYR A 77 22.67 -11.73 -4.40
CA TYR A 77 21.54 -12.64 -4.22
C TYR A 77 20.73 -12.25 -2.98
N LEU A 78 21.40 -11.80 -1.92
CA LEU A 78 20.76 -11.28 -0.71
C LEU A 78 19.98 -9.99 -1.00
N SER A 79 20.52 -9.07 -1.82
CA SER A 79 19.81 -7.86 -2.25
C SER A 79 18.60 -8.18 -3.13
N ALA A 80 18.72 -9.19 -4.00
CA ALA A 80 17.60 -9.64 -4.83
C ALA A 80 16.52 -10.35 -4.00
N ALA A 81 16.88 -11.16 -3.00
CA ALA A 81 15.92 -11.78 -2.10
C ALA A 81 15.20 -10.74 -1.22
N ALA A 82 15.93 -9.73 -0.71
CA ALA A 82 15.35 -8.65 0.08
C ALA A 82 14.34 -7.83 -0.73
N SER A 83 14.62 -7.52 -2.00
CA SER A 83 13.67 -6.77 -2.84
C SER A 83 12.39 -7.58 -3.12
N VAL A 84 12.50 -8.90 -3.30
CA VAL A 84 11.34 -9.79 -3.44
C VAL A 84 10.50 -9.80 -2.16
N LEU A 85 11.13 -9.92 -0.99
CA LEU A 85 10.41 -9.87 0.29
C LEU A 85 9.70 -8.53 0.52
N ILE A 86 10.33 -7.42 0.15
CA ILE A 86 9.71 -6.09 0.23
C ILE A 86 8.49 -6.00 -0.71
N LEU A 87 8.60 -6.46 -1.95
CA LEU A 87 7.47 -6.46 -2.88
C LEU A 87 6.32 -7.35 -2.40
N ILE A 88 6.63 -8.51 -1.82
CA ILE A 88 5.64 -9.40 -1.21
C ILE A 88 4.97 -8.69 -0.03
N ALA A 89 5.72 -8.05 0.86
CA ALA A 89 5.19 -7.33 2.00
C ALA A 89 4.30 -6.14 1.58
N ILE A 90 4.72 -5.36 0.59
CA ILE A 90 3.92 -4.27 0.01
C ILE A 90 2.65 -4.83 -0.63
N GLY A 91 2.76 -5.95 -1.35
CA GLY A 91 1.61 -6.66 -1.90
C GLY A 91 0.61 -7.04 -0.81
N PHE A 92 1.06 -7.76 0.22
CA PHE A 92 0.20 -8.14 1.34
C PHE A 92 -0.47 -6.93 2.00
N TYR A 93 0.28 -5.85 2.26
CA TYR A 93 -0.27 -4.63 2.85
C TYR A 93 -1.32 -3.94 1.96
N ALA A 94 -1.09 -3.92 0.65
CA ALA A 94 -1.97 -3.29 -0.32
C ALA A 94 -3.28 -4.07 -0.56
N PHE A 95 -3.23 -5.40 -0.46
CA PHE A 95 -4.39 -6.29 -0.64
C PHE A 95 -5.16 -6.57 0.66
N ASP A 96 -4.69 -6.07 1.79
CA ASP A 96 -5.40 -6.19 3.05
C ASP A 96 -6.52 -5.14 3.15
N ASP A 97 -7.70 -5.60 3.56
CA ASP A 97 -8.93 -4.80 3.62
C ASP A 97 -9.30 -4.55 5.08
N ASN A 98 -9.49 -3.28 5.43
CA ASN A 98 -10.10 -2.91 6.69
C ASN A 98 -11.58 -3.22 6.62
N THR A 99 -12.13 -3.87 7.65
CA THR A 99 -13.56 -4.12 7.77
C THR A 99 -14.07 -3.61 9.10
N VAL A 100 -15.07 -2.74 9.05
CA VAL A 100 -15.82 -2.26 10.21
C VAL A 100 -17.23 -2.82 10.14
N ALA A 101 -17.65 -3.55 11.18
CA ALA A 101 -18.97 -4.17 11.24
C ALA A 101 -19.67 -3.82 12.56
N THR A 102 -20.97 -3.58 12.47
CA THR A 102 -21.83 -3.26 13.62
C THR A 102 -22.73 -4.45 13.97
N GLY A 103 -22.96 -4.63 15.28
CA GLY A 103 -23.93 -5.58 15.81
C GLY A 103 -25.38 -5.06 15.77
N PHE A 104 -26.27 -5.78 16.45
CA PHE A 104 -27.65 -5.34 16.65
C PHE A 104 -27.71 -4.11 17.54
N GLY A 105 -28.52 -3.11 17.17
CA GLY A 105 -28.66 -1.83 17.88
C GLY A 105 -27.40 -0.97 17.96
N GLN A 106 -26.30 -1.40 17.34
CA GLN A 106 -25.04 -0.67 17.33
C GLN A 106 -24.97 0.23 16.10
N GLN A 107 -24.55 1.45 16.30
CA GLN A 107 -24.16 2.35 15.23
C GLN A 107 -22.71 2.77 15.46
N GLN A 108 -21.97 2.97 14.38
CA GLN A 108 -20.57 3.37 14.47
C GLN A 108 -20.26 4.41 13.41
N SER A 109 -19.49 5.43 13.79
CA SER A 109 -18.94 6.40 12.84
C SER A 109 -17.46 6.13 12.62
N VAL A 110 -17.03 6.20 11.36
CA VAL A 110 -15.65 6.02 10.93
C VAL A 110 -15.26 7.22 10.09
N THR A 111 -14.12 7.82 10.42
CA THR A 111 -13.47 8.83 9.59
C THR A 111 -12.43 8.13 8.71
N LEU A 112 -12.57 8.26 7.40
CA LEU A 112 -11.67 7.66 6.42
C LEU A 112 -10.42 8.55 6.22
N ALA A 113 -9.40 7.98 5.57
CA ALA A 113 -8.13 8.67 5.32
C ALA A 113 -8.25 9.94 4.45
N ASP A 114 -9.34 10.08 3.68
CA ASP A 114 -9.64 11.27 2.87
C ASP A 114 -10.49 12.32 3.62
N HIS A 115 -10.65 12.17 4.93
CA HIS A 115 -11.52 12.97 5.80
C HIS A 115 -13.03 12.83 5.54
N SER A 116 -13.45 11.89 4.68
CA SER A 116 -14.86 11.52 4.59
C SER A 116 -15.32 10.83 5.88
N THR A 117 -16.56 11.06 6.29
CA THR A 117 -17.16 10.41 7.46
C THR A 117 -18.25 9.46 7.01
N VAL A 118 -18.22 8.24 7.53
CA VAL A 118 -19.24 7.21 7.28
C VAL A 118 -19.89 6.83 8.60
N ARG A 119 -21.22 6.90 8.67
CA ARG A 119 -22.01 6.42 9.80
C ARG A 119 -22.68 5.12 9.39
N ILE A 120 -22.27 4.03 10.01
CA ILE A 120 -22.72 2.67 9.73
C ILE A 120 -23.88 2.35 10.67
N ALA A 121 -25.02 1.94 10.10
CA ALA A 121 -26.22 1.60 10.85
C ALA A 121 -26.12 0.22 11.52
N ALA A 122 -27.13 -0.19 12.29
CA ALA A 122 -27.17 -1.50 12.93
C ALA A 122 -27.08 -2.66 11.94
N LYS A 123 -26.40 -3.73 12.35
CA LYS A 123 -26.18 -4.96 11.56
C LYS A 123 -25.65 -4.71 10.15
N SER A 124 -24.70 -3.79 10.01
CA SER A 124 -24.12 -3.40 8.73
C SER A 124 -22.59 -3.60 8.74
N SER A 125 -21.98 -3.61 7.55
CA SER A 125 -20.53 -3.73 7.42
C SER A 125 -20.00 -2.90 6.27
N LEU A 126 -18.88 -2.23 6.52
CA LEU A 126 -18.13 -1.42 5.57
C LEU A 126 -16.73 -2.00 5.43
N SER A 127 -16.27 -2.27 4.21
CA SER A 127 -14.88 -2.67 3.96
C SER A 127 -14.19 -1.77 2.94
N TYR A 128 -12.89 -1.51 3.15
CA TYR A 128 -12.07 -0.64 2.31
C TYR A 128 -10.58 -0.96 2.45
N SER A 129 -9.81 -0.78 1.37
CA SER A 129 -8.38 -1.07 1.34
C SER A 129 -7.57 -0.12 2.24
N ASN A 130 -6.43 -0.59 2.75
CA ASN A 130 -5.41 0.26 3.41
C ASN A 130 -4.94 1.44 2.54
N LEU A 131 -5.03 1.32 1.21
CA LEU A 131 -4.64 2.36 0.24
C LEU A 131 -5.83 3.25 -0.18
N PHE A 132 -6.88 3.34 0.65
CA PHE A 132 -8.11 4.06 0.33
C PHE A 132 -7.90 5.50 -0.16
N GLN A 133 -6.93 6.24 0.40
CA GLN A 133 -6.63 7.61 -0.02
C GLN A 133 -6.28 7.72 -1.52
N TYR A 134 -5.68 6.68 -2.11
CA TYR A 134 -5.31 6.64 -3.53
C TYR A 134 -6.42 6.06 -4.40
N SER A 135 -7.29 5.24 -3.82
CA SER A 135 -8.39 4.54 -4.50
C SER A 135 -9.59 4.50 -3.58
N ARG A 136 -10.44 5.54 -3.67
CA ARG A 136 -11.60 5.75 -2.80
C ARG A 136 -12.76 4.84 -3.18
N ASN A 137 -12.54 3.55 -3.05
CA ASN A 137 -13.50 2.49 -3.30
C ASN A 137 -13.74 1.72 -2.01
N LEU A 138 -15.02 1.49 -1.70
CA LEU A 138 -15.43 0.72 -0.53
C LEU A 138 -16.56 -0.24 -0.89
N CYS A 139 -16.78 -1.22 -0.03
CA CYS A 139 -17.86 -2.19 -0.13
C CYS A 139 -18.77 -2.07 1.09
N LEU A 140 -20.08 -1.94 0.85
CA LEU A 140 -21.10 -1.81 1.88
C LEU A 140 -22.04 -3.02 1.83
N LYS A 141 -22.38 -3.56 3.01
CA LYS A 141 -23.53 -4.45 3.24
C LYS A 141 -24.37 -3.85 4.36
N GLY A 142 -25.69 -3.78 4.17
CA GLY A 142 -26.59 -3.12 5.12
C GLY A 142 -26.78 -1.65 4.77
N GLU A 143 -26.72 -0.77 5.76
CA GLU A 143 -27.02 0.66 5.61
C GLU A 143 -25.89 1.52 6.17
N ALA A 144 -25.58 2.59 5.43
CA ALA A 144 -24.66 3.62 5.89
C ALA A 144 -24.97 4.99 5.29
N TYR A 145 -24.75 6.01 6.11
CA TYR A 145 -24.77 7.41 5.73
C TYR A 145 -23.36 7.92 5.46
N PHE A 146 -23.19 8.66 4.37
CA PHE A 146 -21.90 9.11 3.89
C PHE A 146 -21.86 10.64 3.82
N GLU A 147 -20.84 11.22 4.44
CA GLU A 147 -20.43 12.61 4.27
C GLU A 147 -19.07 12.63 3.59
N VAL A 148 -19.09 12.72 2.25
CA VAL A 148 -17.87 12.56 1.44
C VAL A 148 -17.17 13.89 1.21
N ALA A 149 -15.88 13.93 1.55
CA ALA A 149 -15.03 15.07 1.27
C ALA A 149 -14.90 15.31 -0.25
N LYS A 150 -14.94 16.59 -0.66
CA LYS A 150 -14.83 16.98 -2.06
C LYS A 150 -13.48 16.56 -2.65
N GLY A 151 -13.48 15.98 -3.85
CA GLY A 151 -12.26 15.63 -4.58
C GLY A 151 -12.50 14.79 -5.84
N SER A 152 -11.59 13.85 -6.10
CA SER A 152 -11.73 12.75 -7.06
C SER A 152 -12.94 11.81 -6.81
N LYS A 153 -13.07 10.79 -7.65
CA LYS A 153 -14.13 9.77 -7.59
C LYS A 153 -14.13 9.00 -6.27
N PHE A 154 -15.29 8.92 -5.63
CA PHE A 154 -15.57 8.07 -4.46
C PHE A 154 -16.66 7.06 -4.84
N THR A 155 -16.41 5.76 -4.64
CA THR A 155 -17.29 4.68 -5.06
C THR A 155 -17.72 3.82 -3.88
N VAL A 156 -19.03 3.67 -3.69
CA VAL A 156 -19.64 2.69 -2.79
C VAL A 156 -20.15 1.52 -3.62
N ASN A 157 -19.56 0.34 -3.42
CA ASN A 157 -20.01 -0.90 -4.05
C ASN A 157 -20.91 -1.67 -3.09
N THR A 158 -21.99 -2.24 -3.61
CA THR A 158 -22.86 -3.17 -2.88
C THR A 158 -23.09 -4.41 -3.74
N SER A 159 -23.71 -5.44 -3.18
CA SER A 159 -24.12 -6.60 -3.98
C SER A 159 -25.24 -6.29 -5.00
N LEU A 160 -25.94 -5.16 -4.84
CA LEU A 160 -27.11 -4.80 -5.64
C LEU A 160 -26.86 -3.65 -6.63
N GLY A 161 -25.78 -2.89 -6.43
CA GLY A 161 -25.52 -1.70 -7.22
C GLY A 161 -24.28 -0.95 -6.78
N LYS A 162 -23.97 0.10 -7.52
CA LYS A 162 -22.80 0.96 -7.36
C LYS A 162 -23.25 2.41 -7.24
N VAL A 163 -22.65 3.13 -6.30
CA VAL A 163 -22.89 4.55 -6.10
C VAL A 163 -21.57 5.30 -6.30
N VAL A 164 -21.58 6.36 -7.10
CA VAL A 164 -20.39 7.17 -7.43
C VAL A 164 -20.67 8.64 -7.16
N VAL A 165 -19.77 9.28 -6.42
CA VAL A 165 -19.85 10.70 -6.03
C VAL A 165 -18.49 11.39 -6.12
N LEU A 166 -18.47 12.72 -6.01
CA LEU A 166 -17.26 13.55 -5.98
C LEU A 166 -17.10 14.36 -4.68
N GLY A 167 -18.13 14.40 -3.83
CA GLY A 167 -18.17 15.24 -2.63
C GLY A 167 -19.62 15.59 -2.31
N THR A 168 -20.26 14.77 -1.48
CA THR A 168 -21.72 14.60 -1.49
C THR A 168 -22.15 14.02 -0.15
N LYS A 169 -23.36 14.38 0.30
CA LYS A 169 -24.00 13.77 1.47
C LYS A 169 -25.16 12.91 1.03
N PHE A 170 -25.14 11.63 1.40
CA PHE A 170 -26.10 10.67 0.90
C PHE A 170 -26.23 9.45 1.82
N ASN A 171 -27.38 8.77 1.76
CA ASN A 171 -27.61 7.49 2.43
C ASN A 171 -27.65 6.36 1.41
N VAL A 172 -27.15 5.19 1.79
CA VAL A 172 -27.27 3.95 0.99
C VAL A 172 -27.81 2.84 1.86
N ILE A 173 -28.86 2.17 1.38
CA ILE A 173 -29.42 0.96 1.97
C ILE A 173 -29.27 -0.17 0.95
N ALA A 174 -28.59 -1.24 1.32
CA ALA A 174 -28.42 -2.45 0.52
C ALA A 174 -28.64 -3.69 1.41
N SER A 175 -29.89 -4.17 1.45
CA SER A 175 -30.31 -5.27 2.31
C SER A 175 -31.21 -6.24 1.57
N GLY A 176 -30.85 -7.53 1.56
CA GLY A 176 -31.56 -8.55 0.79
C GLY A 176 -31.57 -8.21 -0.70
N SER A 177 -32.76 -8.01 -1.26
CA SER A 177 -32.98 -7.57 -2.65
C SER A 177 -33.40 -6.10 -2.78
N TYR A 178 -33.32 -5.34 -1.69
CA TYR A 178 -33.68 -3.92 -1.64
C TYR A 178 -32.43 -3.04 -1.68
N PHE A 179 -32.38 -2.16 -2.66
CA PHE A 179 -31.34 -1.16 -2.82
C PHE A 179 -31.95 0.22 -2.90
N GLU A 180 -31.57 1.12 -2.01
CA GLU A 180 -32.04 2.51 -1.98
C GLU A 180 -30.87 3.48 -1.81
N VAL A 181 -30.97 4.61 -2.49
CA VAL A 181 -30.04 5.73 -2.34
C VAL A 181 -30.81 7.03 -2.21
N HIS A 182 -30.48 7.83 -1.20
CA HIS A 182 -31.01 9.17 -0.98
C HIS A 182 -29.88 10.20 -1.05
N CYS A 183 -30.07 11.28 -1.81
CA CYS A 183 -29.11 12.37 -1.96
C CYS A 183 -29.54 13.59 -1.14
N ASP A 184 -28.82 13.94 -0.08
CA ASP A 184 -29.06 15.15 0.72
C ASP A 184 -28.39 16.40 0.11
N GLU A 185 -27.13 16.26 -0.33
CA GLU A 185 -26.31 17.37 -0.84
C GLU A 185 -25.38 16.88 -1.95
N GLY A 186 -25.24 17.63 -3.04
CA GLY A 186 -24.35 17.31 -4.15
C GLY A 186 -25.04 16.55 -5.28
N MET A 187 -24.33 15.61 -5.91
CA MET A 187 -24.89 14.76 -6.97
C MET A 187 -24.42 13.32 -6.78
N VAL A 188 -25.36 12.38 -6.93
CA VAL A 188 -25.08 10.96 -6.75
C VAL A 188 -25.39 10.21 -8.04
N SER A 189 -24.40 9.53 -8.61
CA SER A 189 -24.63 8.58 -9.70
C SER A 189 -24.89 7.20 -9.12
N VAL A 190 -26.02 6.60 -9.46
CA VAL A 190 -26.47 5.29 -8.96
C VAL A 190 -26.62 4.36 -10.15
N THR A 191 -25.89 3.25 -10.13
CA THR A 191 -25.97 2.18 -11.14
C THR A 191 -26.50 0.92 -10.48
N SER A 192 -27.55 0.33 -11.04
CA SER A 192 -28.11 -0.96 -10.62
C SER A 192 -28.65 -1.70 -11.84
N GLY A 193 -28.32 -2.99 -11.97
CA GLY A 193 -28.61 -3.75 -13.19
C GLY A 193 -28.03 -3.08 -14.44
N SER A 194 -28.87 -2.84 -15.45
CA SER A 194 -28.50 -2.14 -16.69
C SER A 194 -28.72 -0.62 -16.64
N GLY A 195 -29.32 -0.09 -15.57
CA GLY A 195 -29.69 1.32 -15.45
C GLY A 195 -28.66 2.15 -14.70
N THR A 196 -28.49 3.41 -15.10
CA THR A 196 -27.78 4.43 -14.33
C THR A 196 -28.64 5.68 -14.21
N VAL A 197 -28.75 6.22 -13.00
CA VAL A 197 -29.54 7.42 -12.68
C VAL A 197 -28.68 8.38 -11.88
N VAL A 198 -28.80 9.68 -12.16
CA VAL A 198 -28.12 10.74 -11.42
C VAL A 198 -29.12 11.47 -10.54
N LEU A 199 -28.91 11.42 -9.23
CA LEU A 199 -29.74 12.08 -8.22
C LEU A 199 -29.23 13.49 -7.92
N LYS A 200 -30.15 14.44 -7.95
CA LYS A 200 -29.97 15.79 -7.41
C LYS A 200 -30.31 15.80 -5.90
N PRO A 201 -29.95 16.86 -5.16
CA PRO A 201 -30.31 16.98 -3.75
C PRO A 201 -31.83 16.86 -3.53
N GLY A 202 -32.23 16.18 -2.45
CA GLY A 202 -33.61 15.88 -2.11
C GLY A 202 -34.26 14.78 -2.95
N ARG A 203 -33.50 14.05 -3.78
CA ARG A 203 -34.00 12.93 -4.60
C ARG A 203 -33.58 11.59 -4.01
N SER A 204 -34.47 10.62 -4.15
CA SER A 204 -34.22 9.23 -3.78
C SER A 204 -34.56 8.30 -4.92
N VAL A 205 -33.88 7.17 -4.95
CA VAL A 205 -34.18 6.06 -5.86
C VAL A 205 -34.13 4.74 -5.11
N SER A 206 -35.03 3.82 -5.46
CA SER A 206 -34.98 2.44 -4.98
C SER A 206 -35.14 1.43 -6.12
N PHE A 207 -34.52 0.28 -5.91
CA PHE A 207 -34.57 -0.90 -6.76
C PHE A 207 -34.98 -2.10 -5.89
N TYR A 208 -36.07 -2.76 -6.26
CA TYR A 208 -36.57 -3.94 -5.53
C TYR A 208 -37.26 -4.91 -6.48
N LYS A 209 -36.72 -6.13 -6.64
CA LYS A 209 -37.30 -7.18 -7.52
C LYS A 209 -37.69 -6.62 -8.90
N ASP A 210 -36.72 -6.01 -9.59
CA ASP A 210 -36.87 -5.36 -10.91
C ASP A 210 -37.76 -4.11 -10.97
N LYS A 211 -38.33 -3.67 -9.84
CA LYS A 211 -39.07 -2.41 -9.76
C LYS A 211 -38.12 -1.26 -9.46
N PHE A 212 -38.17 -0.25 -10.31
CA PHE A 212 -37.53 1.05 -10.12
C PHE A 212 -38.53 2.04 -9.53
N THR A 213 -38.13 2.84 -8.55
CA THR A 213 -38.96 3.93 -8.01
C THR A 213 -38.08 5.13 -7.68
N GLU A 214 -38.46 6.31 -8.17
CA GLU A 214 -37.82 7.59 -7.84
C GLU A 214 -38.83 8.51 -7.16
N TRP A 215 -38.39 9.27 -6.16
CA TRP A 215 -39.23 10.27 -5.49
C TRP A 215 -38.40 11.45 -4.95
N ASN A 216 -39.12 12.49 -4.55
CA ASN A 216 -38.55 13.64 -3.84
C ASN A 216 -38.82 13.48 -2.36
N GLN A 217 -37.80 13.77 -1.56
CA GLN A 217 -37.88 13.76 -0.12
C GLN A 217 -37.12 14.97 0.41
N GLU A 218 -37.87 15.94 0.94
CA GLU A 218 -37.31 17.19 1.50
C GLU A 218 -36.83 17.04 2.95
N THR A 219 -37.10 15.90 3.58
CA THR A 219 -36.81 15.71 5.00
C THR A 219 -35.31 15.53 5.23
N LYS A 220 -34.72 16.42 6.03
CA LYS A 220 -33.40 16.20 6.63
C LYS A 220 -33.43 14.92 7.47
N SER A 221 -32.48 14.02 7.24
CA SER A 221 -32.27 12.83 8.06
C SER A 221 -32.07 13.23 9.53
N VAL A 222 -33.03 12.86 10.39
CA VAL A 222 -32.93 13.00 11.85
C VAL A 222 -32.23 11.75 12.38
N THR A 223 -31.28 11.91 13.29
CA THR A 223 -30.38 10.83 13.73
C THR A 223 -31.06 9.63 14.39
N ASP A 224 -32.24 9.83 14.98
CA ASP A 224 -32.96 8.81 15.75
C ASP A 224 -34.24 8.32 15.06
N GLU A 225 -34.40 8.64 13.77
CA GLU A 225 -35.57 8.26 12.98
C GLU A 225 -35.18 7.64 11.64
N SER A 226 -36.10 6.90 11.06
CA SER A 226 -36.00 6.43 9.69
C SER A 226 -37.28 6.72 8.94
N SER A 227 -37.12 7.35 7.79
CA SER A 227 -38.21 7.68 6.88
C SER A 227 -38.25 6.67 5.75
N PHE A 228 -39.45 6.23 5.41
CA PHE A 228 -39.72 5.22 4.40
C PHE A 228 -40.75 5.76 3.40
N PHE A 229 -40.60 5.40 2.14
CA PHE A 229 -41.53 5.80 1.08
C PHE A 229 -41.80 4.61 0.15
N LYS A 230 -43.02 4.07 0.23
CA LYS A 230 -43.42 2.86 -0.50
C LYS A 230 -42.44 1.69 -0.33
N THR A 231 -41.77 1.63 0.82
CA THR A 231 -40.76 0.61 1.13
C THR A 231 -41.46 -0.70 1.51
N PRO A 232 -41.06 -1.87 0.98
CA PRO A 232 -41.66 -3.14 1.36
C PRO A 232 -41.56 -3.39 2.87
N ALA A 233 -42.65 -3.85 3.50
CA ALA A 233 -42.70 -4.07 4.94
C ALA A 233 -41.61 -5.03 5.44
N GLU A 234 -41.17 -6.01 4.62
CA GLU A 234 -40.02 -6.88 4.95
C GLU A 234 -38.74 -6.09 5.22
N VAL A 235 -38.47 -5.03 4.45
CA VAL A 235 -37.31 -4.16 4.65
C VAL A 235 -37.46 -3.34 5.92
N VAL A 236 -38.66 -2.81 6.16
CA VAL A 236 -38.98 -2.01 7.36
C VAL A 236 -38.84 -2.85 8.63
N PHE A 237 -39.46 -4.03 8.68
CA PHE A 237 -39.29 -4.98 9.77
C PHE A 237 -37.85 -5.45 9.91
N GLY A 238 -37.12 -5.64 8.81
CA GLY A 238 -35.69 -5.92 8.82
C GLY A 238 -34.89 -4.83 9.54
N LYS A 239 -35.24 -3.56 9.37
CA LYS A 239 -34.59 -2.45 10.07
C LYS A 239 -34.87 -2.47 11.57
N ILE A 240 -36.13 -2.69 11.98
CA ILE A 240 -36.51 -2.85 13.40
C ILE A 240 -35.78 -4.04 14.02
N LYS A 241 -35.79 -5.18 13.34
CA LYS A 241 -35.08 -6.40 13.73
C LYS A 241 -33.60 -6.09 14.00
N ASN A 242 -32.94 -5.38 13.09
CA ASN A 242 -31.54 -5.01 13.22
C ASN A 242 -31.29 -4.01 14.37
N GLN A 243 -32.20 -3.06 14.58
CA GLN A 243 -32.09 -2.04 15.61
C GLN A 243 -32.27 -2.60 17.03
N TYR A 244 -33.22 -3.52 17.23
CA TYR A 244 -33.55 -4.03 18.57
C TYR A 244 -33.02 -5.43 18.84
N GLY A 245 -32.45 -6.12 17.86
CA GLY A 245 -31.91 -7.49 18.02
C GLY A 245 -32.99 -8.57 18.20
N ILE A 246 -34.22 -8.27 17.82
CA ILE A 246 -35.39 -9.16 17.98
C ILE A 246 -35.64 -10.01 16.73
N LYS A 247 -36.57 -10.96 16.82
CA LYS A 247 -37.15 -11.67 15.67
C LYS A 247 -38.56 -11.16 15.42
N ILE A 248 -38.89 -10.89 14.16
CA ILE A 248 -40.24 -10.48 13.75
C ILE A 248 -40.73 -11.51 12.75
N ASN A 249 -41.79 -12.21 13.10
CA ASN A 249 -42.45 -13.17 12.24
C ASN A 249 -43.72 -12.53 11.66
N TYR A 250 -43.88 -12.59 10.35
CA TYR A 250 -45.04 -12.08 9.63
C TYR A 250 -45.39 -13.03 8.48
N PRO A 251 -46.67 -13.09 8.05
CA PRO A 251 -47.08 -13.92 6.92
C PRO A 251 -46.50 -13.39 5.60
N GLU A 252 -46.37 -14.29 4.60
CA GLU A 252 -45.82 -13.94 3.28
C GLU A 252 -46.61 -12.81 2.59
N SER A 253 -47.92 -12.72 2.86
CA SER A 253 -48.81 -11.68 2.35
C SER A 253 -48.36 -10.26 2.75
N VAL A 254 -47.65 -10.12 3.87
CA VAL A 254 -47.23 -8.82 4.40
C VAL A 254 -45.93 -8.31 3.77
N LYS A 255 -45.04 -9.20 3.31
CA LYS A 255 -43.67 -8.85 2.88
C LYS A 255 -43.58 -7.67 1.91
N ASN A 256 -44.46 -7.67 0.91
CA ASN A 256 -44.42 -6.70 -0.19
C ASN A 256 -45.43 -5.55 -0.02
N ILE A 257 -46.13 -5.46 1.12
CA ILE A 257 -46.98 -4.30 1.42
C ILE A 257 -46.07 -3.08 1.56
N GLY A 258 -46.36 -2.02 0.80
CA GLY A 258 -45.57 -0.78 0.85
C GLY A 258 -45.92 0.03 2.08
N PHE A 259 -44.89 0.41 2.85
CA PHE A 259 -45.00 1.31 3.99
C PHE A 259 -44.45 2.69 3.63
N THR A 260 -45.16 3.72 4.07
CA THR A 260 -44.73 5.11 3.96
C THR A 260 -44.93 5.77 5.32
N GLY A 261 -43.87 6.38 5.86
CA GLY A 261 -43.90 7.02 7.16
C GLY A 261 -42.53 7.11 7.80
N ALA A 262 -42.47 7.80 8.94
CA ALA A 262 -41.28 7.88 9.77
C ALA A 262 -41.41 6.95 10.99
N ILE A 263 -40.28 6.42 11.44
CA ILE A 263 -40.19 5.48 12.54
C ILE A 263 -39.07 5.91 13.48
N SER A 264 -39.39 6.06 14.76
CA SER A 264 -38.41 6.33 15.81
C SER A 264 -37.67 5.06 16.26
N HIS A 265 -36.38 5.20 16.57
CA HIS A 265 -35.54 4.11 17.08
C HIS A 265 -35.51 4.03 18.62
N THR A 266 -36.28 4.89 19.30
CA THR A 266 -36.25 5.03 20.77
C THR A 266 -37.14 4.05 21.51
N ASP A 267 -38.25 3.62 20.90
CA ASP A 267 -39.27 2.79 21.53
C ASP A 267 -39.81 1.77 20.52
N LEU A 268 -39.58 0.49 20.82
CA LEU A 268 -40.00 -0.63 19.97
C LEU A 268 -41.53 -0.68 19.81
N ASN A 269 -42.30 -0.43 20.87
CA ASN A 269 -43.76 -0.50 20.79
C ASN A 269 -44.32 0.62 19.92
N LYS A 270 -43.77 1.84 20.05
CA LYS A 270 -44.14 2.96 19.16
C LYS A 270 -43.77 2.66 17.72
N ALA A 271 -42.56 2.15 17.47
CA ALA A 271 -42.12 1.76 16.14
C ALA A 271 -43.07 0.71 15.51
N MET A 272 -43.42 -0.33 16.27
CA MET A 272 -44.35 -1.36 15.80
C MET A 272 -45.77 -0.82 15.59
N GLN A 273 -46.26 0.08 16.45
CA GLN A 273 -47.55 0.76 16.23
C GLN A 273 -47.55 1.59 14.95
N SER A 274 -46.49 2.37 14.72
CA SER A 274 -46.33 3.20 13.52
C SER A 274 -46.32 2.37 12.23
N ILE A 275 -45.80 1.14 12.27
CA ILE A 275 -45.81 0.23 11.11
C ILE A 275 -47.16 -0.47 10.97
N CYS A 276 -47.64 -1.11 12.04
CA CYS A 276 -48.74 -2.06 11.96
C CYS A 276 -50.10 -1.38 11.82
N LEU A 277 -50.36 -0.28 12.55
CA LEU A 277 -51.68 0.37 12.54
C LEU A 277 -52.08 0.90 11.15
N PRO A 278 -51.22 1.63 10.41
CA PRO A 278 -51.59 2.12 9.07
C PRO A 278 -51.73 1.01 8.02
N LEU A 279 -51.11 -0.15 8.29
CA LEU A 279 -51.16 -1.32 7.40
C LEU A 279 -52.30 -2.29 7.75
N GLY A 280 -53.13 -1.98 8.76
CA GLY A 280 -54.19 -2.88 9.22
C GLY A 280 -53.65 -4.20 9.80
N LEU A 281 -52.47 -4.16 10.41
CA LEU A 281 -51.82 -5.33 11.00
C LEU A 281 -51.94 -5.30 12.52
N LYS A 282 -52.03 -6.48 13.12
CA LYS A 282 -51.92 -6.67 14.57
C LYS A 282 -50.55 -7.24 14.90
N TYR A 283 -50.04 -6.94 16.09
CA TYR A 283 -48.81 -7.56 16.57
C TYR A 283 -48.92 -7.92 18.06
N LYS A 284 -48.20 -8.96 18.46
CA LYS A 284 -48.08 -9.39 19.86
C LYS A 284 -46.67 -9.88 20.16
N ALA A 285 -46.20 -9.66 21.38
CA ALA A 285 -45.00 -10.32 21.88
C ALA A 285 -45.33 -11.80 22.13
N SER A 286 -44.64 -12.70 21.41
CA SER A 286 -44.78 -14.16 21.58
C SER A 286 -43.75 -14.69 22.59
N ARG A 287 -42.56 -14.08 22.62
CA ARG A 287 -41.44 -14.37 23.53
C ARG A 287 -40.68 -13.06 23.84
N PRO A 288 -39.74 -13.04 24.81
CA PRO A 288 -38.99 -11.83 25.16
C PRO A 288 -38.37 -11.12 23.95
N ASP A 289 -37.88 -11.89 22.97
CA ASP A 289 -37.22 -11.37 21.77
C ASP A 289 -37.96 -11.70 20.46
N THR A 290 -39.24 -12.08 20.51
CA THR A 290 -40.01 -12.43 19.31
C THR A 290 -41.34 -11.71 19.24
N ILE A 291 -41.56 -11.01 18.14
CA ILE A 291 -42.83 -10.39 17.77
C ILE A 291 -43.50 -11.21 16.68
N GLU A 292 -44.79 -11.50 16.86
CA GLU A 292 -45.66 -12.06 15.83
C GLU A 292 -46.57 -10.96 15.28
N VAL A 293 -46.53 -10.77 13.97
CA VAL A 293 -47.40 -9.86 13.23
C VAL A 293 -48.40 -10.69 12.43
N THR A 294 -49.68 -10.35 12.52
CA THR A 294 -50.77 -11.02 11.81
C THR A 294 -51.60 -10.01 11.01
N ASN A 295 -52.25 -10.50 9.96
CA ASN A 295 -53.34 -9.76 9.34
C ASN A 295 -54.50 -9.62 10.35
N GLU A 296 -55.34 -8.61 10.14
CA GLU A 296 -56.47 -8.30 11.03
C GLU A 296 -57.47 -9.44 11.20
#